data_AF-A0A7D5PDB9-F1
#
_entry.id   AF-A0A7D5PDB9-F1
#
_cell.length_a   1.000
_cell.length_b   1.000
_cell.length_c   1.000
_cell.angle_alpha   90.00
_cell.angle_beta   90.00
_cell.angle_gamma   90.00
#
_symmetry.space_group_name_H-M   'P 1'
#
loop_
_entity.id
_entity.type
_entity.pdbx_description
1 polymer ?
#
loop_
_entity_poly.entity_id
_entity_poly.type
_entity_poly.pdbx_seq_one_letter_code
_entity_poly.pdbx_strand_id
1 'polypeptide(L)'
;MTESGTWAYRVHVTRKQIVETAYTALAIKVADSRPQFREVVFGSRIDTELAPAELPEAARELLSEAVAQETYTETAPISDAFDTVLEALGLGAVDTAANGKLLWYDEEFYRYGLYINPPSS
;
A
#
# COMPACT_ATOMS: atom_id res chain seq x y z
N MET A 1 66.32 44.13 25.09
CA MET A 1 65.36 44.39 26.18
C MET A 1 64.74 45.74 25.86
N THR A 2 63.59 45.77 25.19
CA THR A 2 62.78 46.99 25.06
C THR A 2 61.64 46.87 26.05
N GLU A 3 61.76 47.65 27.12
CA GLU A 3 60.76 47.88 28.14
C GLU A 3 59.53 48.51 27.48
N SER A 4 58.43 47.74 27.41
CA SER A 4 57.02 48.14 27.18
C SER A 4 56.35 46.95 26.51
N GLY A 5 55.94 45.96 27.30
CA GLY A 5 55.31 44.72 26.81
C GLY A 5 53.98 44.99 26.10
N THR A 6 54.07 45.36 24.82
CA THR A 6 52.90 45.53 23.96
C THR A 6 52.54 44.16 23.42
N TRP A 7 51.70 43.43 24.16
CA TRP A 7 51.17 42.15 23.67
C TRP A 7 50.25 42.43 22.48
N ALA A 8 50.64 41.95 21.31
CA ALA A 8 49.78 41.95 20.14
C ALA A 8 48.68 40.89 20.34
N TYR A 9 47.51 41.31 20.79
CA TYR A 9 46.37 40.41 20.91
C TYR A 9 45.78 40.16 19.51
N ARG A 10 45.85 38.90 19.05
CA ARG A 10 45.12 38.47 17.86
C ARG A 10 43.72 38.02 18.29
N VAL A 11 42.72 38.85 18.04
CA VAL A 11 41.32 38.52 18.30
C VAL A 11 40.74 37.84 17.06
N HIS A 12 40.29 36.59 17.21
CA HIS A 12 39.47 35.91 16.21
C HIS A 12 38.01 35.92 16.66
N VAL A 13 37.16 36.63 15.90
CA VAL A 13 35.71 36.61 16.09
C VAL A 13 35.11 35.69 15.06
N THR A 14 34.44 34.63 15.52
CA THR A 14 33.67 33.74 14.66
C THR A 14 32.21 33.81 15.07
N ARG A 15 31.36 34.28 14.17
CA ARG A 15 29.90 34.27 14.37
C ARG A 15 29.36 32.93 13.89
N LYS A 16 28.84 32.11 14.80
CA LYS A 16 28.11 30.88 14.47
C LYS A 16 26.61 31.11 14.67
N GLN A 17 25.80 30.69 13.71
CA GLN A 17 24.36 30.63 13.86
C GLN A 17 24.03 29.28 14.50
N ILE A 18 23.49 29.30 15.71
CA ILE A 18 22.91 28.11 16.34
C ILE A 18 21.44 28.12 15.94
N VAL A 19 21.05 27.16 15.10
CA VAL A 19 19.64 26.95 14.75
C VAL A 19 19.02 26.10 15.85
N GLU A 20 17.93 26.57 16.45
CA GLU A 20 17.20 25.81 17.45
C GLU A 20 16.41 24.67 16.79
N THR A 21 16.30 23.53 17.48
CA THR A 21 15.47 22.41 17.04
C THR A 21 14.00 22.81 17.14
N ALA A 22 13.35 23.02 16.00
CA ALA A 22 11.90 23.21 15.94
C ALA A 22 11.19 21.85 15.82
N TYR A 23 10.27 21.56 16.76
CA TYR A 23 9.36 20.41 16.68
C TYR A 23 8.02 20.88 16.14
N THR A 24 7.58 20.33 14.99
CA THR A 24 6.28 20.65 14.37
C THR A 24 5.39 19.42 14.36
N ALA A 25 4.16 19.54 14.87
CA ALA A 25 3.13 18.52 14.77
C ALA A 25 2.00 19.02 13.84
N LEU A 26 1.49 18.15 12.98
CA LEU A 26 0.40 18.44 12.05
C LEU A 26 -0.75 17.47 12.30
N ALA A 27 -1.95 18.01 12.50
CA ALA A 27 -3.18 17.25 12.56
C ALA A 27 -4.10 17.73 11.43
N ILE A 28 -4.41 16.82 10.49
CA ILE A 28 -5.37 17.07 9.41
C ILE A 28 -6.63 16.28 9.76
N LYS A 29 -7.76 16.97 9.77
CA LYS A 29 -9.07 16.35 9.94
C LYS A 29 -9.44 15.62 8.67
N VAL A 30 -9.68 14.31 8.77
CA VAL A 30 -10.02 13.46 7.63
C VAL A 30 -11.51 13.08 7.58
N ALA A 31 -12.19 13.09 8.73
CA ALA A 31 -13.60 12.76 8.82
C ALA A 31 -14.25 13.43 10.04
N ASP A 32 -15.58 13.60 9.95
CA ASP A 32 -16.45 14.15 10.98
C ASP A 32 -17.47 13.14 11.54
N SER A 33 -17.49 11.95 10.96
CA SER A 33 -18.43 10.90 11.34
C SER A 33 -17.83 9.53 11.08
N ARG A 34 -18.40 8.50 11.71
CA ARG A 34 -17.99 7.11 11.50
C ARG A 34 -18.17 6.65 10.04
N PRO A 35 -19.27 6.98 9.33
CA PRO A 35 -19.41 6.66 7.91
C PRO A 35 -18.32 7.31 7.04
N GLN A 36 -18.07 8.61 7.22
CA GLN A 36 -17.04 9.31 6.46
C GLN A 36 -15.63 8.78 6.76
N PHE A 37 -15.36 8.39 8.01
CA PHE A 37 -14.10 7.75 8.37
C PHE A 37 -13.91 6.41 7.65
N ARG A 38 -14.98 5.61 7.55
CA ARG A 38 -14.97 4.35 6.80
C ARG A 38 -14.62 4.59 5.33
N GLU A 39 -15.25 5.56 4.68
CA GLU A 39 -14.96 5.91 3.28
C GLU A 39 -13.48 6.27 3.06
N VAL A 40 -12.91 7.11 3.94
CA VAL A 40 -11.49 7.49 3.85
C VAL A 40 -10.56 6.28 4.04
N VAL A 41 -10.85 5.43 5.04
CA VAL A 41 -10.05 4.21 5.26
C VAL A 41 -10.17 3.28 4.06
N PHE A 42 -11.37 3.11 3.52
CA PHE A 42 -11.61 2.24 2.38
C PHE A 42 -10.84 2.72 1.16
N GLY A 43 -11.01 3.99 0.77
CA GLY A 43 -10.29 4.58 -0.36
C GLY A 43 -8.76 4.68 -0.18
N SER A 44 -8.23 4.49 1.03
CA SER A 44 -6.78 4.52 1.28
C SER A 44 -6.15 3.14 1.50
N ARG A 45 -6.94 2.11 1.80
CA ARG A 45 -6.44 0.78 2.20
C ARG A 45 -6.93 -0.35 1.32
N ILE A 46 -8.09 -0.22 0.69
CA ILE A 46 -8.65 -1.25 -0.17
C ILE A 46 -8.05 -1.10 -1.57
N ASP A 47 -7.43 -2.18 -2.07
CA ASP A 47 -6.91 -2.21 -3.45
C ASP A 47 -8.05 -2.43 -4.45
N THR A 48 -9.01 -3.29 -4.10
CA THR A 48 -10.16 -3.62 -4.94
C THR A 48 -11.43 -3.68 -4.08
N GLU A 49 -12.45 -2.95 -4.49
CA GLU A 49 -13.82 -3.09 -3.99
C GLU A 49 -14.63 -3.79 -5.07
N LEU A 50 -15.30 -4.89 -4.72
CA LEU A 50 -16.05 -5.71 -5.66
C LEU A 50 -17.37 -6.15 -5.05
N ALA A 51 -18.47 -5.87 -5.72
CA ALA A 51 -19.78 -6.39 -5.38
C ALA A 51 -20.03 -7.72 -6.15
N PRO A 52 -20.72 -8.70 -5.56
CA PRO A 52 -21.03 -9.96 -6.24
C PRO A 52 -21.76 -9.79 -7.58
N ALA A 53 -22.54 -8.72 -7.73
CA ALA A 53 -23.27 -8.40 -8.96
C ALA A 53 -22.39 -7.86 -10.11
N GLU A 54 -21.14 -7.48 -9.82
CA GLU A 54 -20.19 -7.01 -10.82
C GLU A 54 -19.47 -8.16 -11.54
N LEU A 55 -19.60 -9.39 -11.02
CA LEU A 55 -19.03 -10.59 -11.62
C LEU A 55 -20.10 -11.40 -12.38
N PRO A 56 -19.75 -11.96 -13.55
CA PRO A 56 -20.52 -13.05 -14.16
C PRO A 56 -20.66 -14.24 -13.20
N GLU A 57 -21.73 -15.02 -13.34
CA GLU A 57 -22.06 -16.12 -12.43
C GLU A 57 -20.89 -17.11 -12.22
N ALA A 58 -20.25 -17.55 -13.29
CA ALA A 58 -19.12 -18.48 -13.22
C ALA A 58 -17.89 -17.89 -12.49
N ALA A 59 -17.58 -16.61 -12.71
CA ALA A 59 -16.49 -15.93 -12.02
C ALA A 59 -16.80 -15.73 -10.54
N ARG A 60 -18.06 -15.42 -10.22
CA ARG A 60 -18.54 -15.29 -8.84
C ARG A 60 -18.46 -16.62 -8.09
N GLU A 61 -18.90 -17.72 -8.71
CA GLU A 61 -18.80 -19.06 -8.13
C GLU A 61 -17.35 -19.46 -7.87
N LEU A 62 -16.45 -19.18 -8.83
CA LEU A 62 -15.02 -19.44 -8.69
C LEU A 62 -14.41 -18.61 -7.55
N LEU A 63 -14.75 -17.32 -7.45
CA LEU A 63 -14.28 -16.49 -6.34
C LEU A 63 -14.81 -16.99 -4.99
N SER A 64 -16.09 -17.39 -4.92
CA SER A 64 -16.66 -17.99 -3.72
C SER A 64 -15.96 -19.30 -3.33
N GLU A 65 -15.60 -20.14 -4.29
CA GLU A 65 -14.79 -21.35 -4.05
C GLU A 65 -13.40 -20.99 -3.52
N ALA A 66 -12.72 -20.04 -4.15
CA ALA A 66 -11.40 -19.57 -3.72
C ALA A 66 -11.42 -18.99 -2.30
N VAL A 67 -12.47 -18.25 -1.93
CA VAL A 67 -12.66 -17.75 -0.56
C VAL A 67 -12.90 -18.91 0.42
N ALA A 68 -13.76 -19.86 0.07
CA ALA A 68 -14.08 -21.00 0.95
C ALA A 68 -12.87 -21.93 1.17
N GLN A 69 -12.00 -22.07 0.17
CA GLN A 69 -10.82 -22.91 0.23
C GLN A 69 -9.54 -22.14 0.62
N GLU A 70 -9.62 -20.82 0.79
CA GLU A 70 -8.50 -19.89 0.98
C GLU A 70 -7.49 -19.84 -0.18
N THR A 71 -7.65 -20.69 -1.20
CA THR A 71 -6.77 -20.81 -2.35
C THR A 71 -7.55 -21.35 -3.55
N TYR A 72 -7.11 -20.99 -4.76
CA TYR A 72 -7.57 -21.56 -6.01
C TYR A 72 -6.39 -21.65 -6.97
N THR A 73 -6.34 -22.70 -7.78
CA THR A 73 -5.19 -22.95 -8.67
C THR A 73 -5.65 -23.61 -9.95
N GLU A 74 -5.23 -23.04 -11.08
CA GLU A 74 -5.36 -23.64 -12.40
C GLU A 74 -3.98 -23.81 -13.05
N THR A 75 -3.89 -24.76 -13.96
CA THR A 75 -2.72 -24.93 -14.84
C THR A 75 -3.07 -24.40 -16.21
N ALA A 76 -2.16 -23.65 -16.83
CA ALA A 76 -2.39 -23.06 -18.15
C ALA A 76 -2.79 -24.13 -19.20
N PRO A 77 -3.76 -23.85 -20.09
CA PRO A 77 -4.51 -22.59 -20.20
C PRO A 77 -5.53 -22.41 -19.06
N ILE A 78 -5.63 -21.19 -18.52
CA ILE A 78 -6.62 -20.86 -17.50
C ILE A 78 -8.01 -20.70 -18.11
N SER A 79 -9.05 -20.88 -17.30
CA SER A 79 -10.44 -20.71 -17.69
C SER A 79 -10.79 -19.23 -17.83
N ASP A 80 -11.75 -18.92 -18.72
CA ASP A 80 -12.26 -17.54 -18.89
C ASP A 80 -12.84 -16.97 -17.58
N ALA A 81 -13.42 -17.84 -16.75
CA ALA A 81 -13.93 -17.47 -15.43
C ALA A 81 -12.81 -17.04 -14.50
N PHE A 82 -11.69 -17.77 -14.49
CA PHE A 82 -10.54 -17.39 -13.67
C PHE A 82 -9.87 -16.12 -14.18
N ASP A 83 -9.72 -15.98 -15.49
CA ASP A 83 -9.20 -14.76 -16.12
C ASP A 83 -10.06 -13.53 -15.76
N THR A 84 -11.38 -13.66 -15.82
CA THR A 84 -12.32 -12.59 -15.40
C THR A 84 -12.14 -12.20 -13.94
N VAL A 85 -11.92 -13.17 -13.04
CA VAL A 85 -11.63 -12.88 -11.62
C VAL A 85 -10.29 -12.16 -11.50
N LEU A 86 -9.26 -12.59 -12.21
CA LEU A 86 -7.96 -11.91 -12.20
C LEU A 86 -8.07 -10.47 -12.71
N GLU A 87 -8.83 -10.22 -13.78
CA GLU A 87 -9.09 -8.86 -14.26
C GLU A 87 -9.81 -8.00 -13.22
N ALA A 88 -10.90 -8.51 -12.63
CA ALA A 88 -11.67 -7.80 -11.59
C ALA A 88 -10.82 -7.47 -10.35
N LEU A 89 -9.87 -8.34 -9.99
CA LEU A 89 -8.94 -8.13 -8.89
C LEU A 89 -7.74 -7.24 -9.23
N GLY A 90 -7.65 -6.74 -10.47
CA GLY A 90 -6.52 -5.94 -10.94
C GLY A 90 -5.22 -6.74 -11.10
N LEU A 91 -5.34 -8.04 -11.37
CA LEU A 91 -4.26 -9.01 -11.48
C LEU A 91 -4.05 -9.56 -12.90
N GLY A 92 -4.94 -9.29 -13.87
CA GLY A 92 -4.86 -9.85 -15.22
C GLY A 92 -3.57 -9.52 -16.00
N ALA A 93 -2.86 -8.45 -15.63
CA ALA A 93 -1.58 -8.07 -16.24
C ALA A 93 -0.34 -8.51 -15.43
N VAL A 94 -0.51 -9.26 -14.35
CA VAL A 94 0.60 -9.73 -13.50
C VAL A 94 1.21 -10.98 -14.13
N ASP A 95 2.53 -10.96 -14.35
CA ASP A 95 3.28 -12.03 -15.02
C ASP A 95 4.15 -12.88 -14.07
N THR A 96 4.33 -12.42 -12.83
CA THR A 96 5.22 -13.03 -11.83
C THR A 96 4.47 -13.33 -10.54
N ALA A 97 4.26 -12.33 -9.69
CA ALA A 97 3.48 -12.45 -8.48
C ALA A 97 3.00 -11.09 -7.99
N ALA A 98 1.85 -11.08 -7.32
CA ALA A 98 1.36 -9.95 -6.56
C ALA A 98 0.81 -10.47 -5.23
N ASN A 99 1.11 -9.82 -4.11
CA ASN A 99 0.63 -10.25 -2.81
C ASN A 99 0.32 -9.06 -1.91
N GLY A 100 -0.36 -9.32 -0.80
CA GLY A 100 -0.63 -8.28 0.19
C GLY A 100 -1.77 -7.34 -0.17
N LYS A 101 -2.49 -7.60 -1.26
CA LYS A 101 -3.61 -6.77 -1.69
C LYS A 101 -4.83 -7.01 -0.83
N LEU A 102 -5.64 -5.97 -0.68
CA LEU A 102 -6.82 -5.95 0.19
C LEU A 102 -8.08 -5.83 -0.67
N LEU A 103 -8.97 -6.80 -0.51
CA LEU A 103 -10.26 -6.90 -1.20
C LEU A 103 -11.38 -6.63 -0.20
N TRP A 104 -12.30 -5.75 -0.56
CA TRP A 104 -13.63 -5.71 0.04
C TRP A 104 -14.61 -6.41 -0.88
N TYR A 105 -15.20 -7.53 -0.41
CA TYR A 105 -16.12 -8.34 -1.19
C TYR A 105 -17.23 -8.89 -0.28
N ASP A 106 -18.48 -8.74 -0.71
CA ASP A 106 -19.68 -9.22 -0.01
C ASP A 106 -19.72 -8.88 1.50
N GLU A 107 -19.47 -7.61 1.81
CA GLU A 107 -19.41 -7.09 3.19
C GLU A 107 -18.28 -7.65 4.07
N GLU A 108 -17.35 -8.40 3.48
CA GLU A 108 -16.20 -8.99 4.14
C GLU A 108 -14.88 -8.49 3.56
N PHE A 109 -13.81 -8.68 4.33
CA PHE A 109 -12.48 -8.19 4.03
C PHE A 109 -11.52 -9.35 3.86
N TYR A 110 -10.85 -9.39 2.71
CA TYR A 110 -9.92 -10.45 2.34
C TYR A 110 -8.56 -9.89 1.99
N ARG A 111 -7.53 -10.67 2.27
CA ARG A 111 -6.20 -10.47 1.70
C ARG A 111 -6.02 -11.42 0.54
N TYR A 112 -5.58 -10.91 -0.59
CA TYR A 112 -5.39 -11.74 -1.78
C TYR A 112 -4.03 -11.51 -2.44
N GLY A 113 -3.72 -12.40 -3.38
CA GLY A 113 -2.51 -12.39 -4.18
C GLY A 113 -2.55 -13.44 -5.27
N LEU A 114 -1.66 -13.28 -6.24
CA LEU A 114 -1.41 -14.21 -7.33
C LEU A 114 0.04 -14.65 -7.27
N TYR A 115 0.27 -15.96 -7.44
CA TYR A 115 1.59 -16.56 -7.56
C TYR A 115 1.62 -17.36 -8.87
N ILE A 116 2.51 -16.99 -9.79
CA ILE A 116 2.68 -17.70 -11.05
C ILE A 116 3.94 -18.54 -10.96
N ASN A 117 3.77 -19.87 -11.02
CA ASN A 117 4.88 -20.80 -11.10
C ASN A 117 5.09 -21.19 -12.56
N PRO A 118 6.18 -20.76 -13.21
CA PRO A 118 6.48 -21.21 -14.57
C PRO A 118 6.74 -22.72 -14.58
N PRO A 119 6.46 -23.40 -15.71
CA PRO A 119 6.76 -24.83 -15.82
C PRO A 119 8.25 -25.08 -15.56
N SER A 120 8.56 -26.12 -14.79
CA SER A 120 9.92 -26.60 -14.61
C SER A 120 10.45 -27.08 -15.96
N SER A 121 11.51 -26.42 -16.47
CA SER A 121 12.24 -26.84 -17.67
C SER A 121 12.88 -28.22 -17.53
#